data_AF-A0A9E4Z1N4-F1
#
_entry.id   AF-A0A9E4Z1N4-F1
#
_cell.length_a   1.000
_cell.length_b   1.000
_cell.length_c   1.000
_cell.angle_alpha   90.00
_cell.angle_beta   90.00
_cell.angle_gamma   90.00
#
_symmetry.space_group_name_H-M   'P 1'
#
loop_
_entity.id
_entity.type
_entity.pdbx_description
1 polymer ?
#
loop_
_entity_poly.entity_id
_entity_poly.type
_entity_poly.pdbx_seq_one_letter_code
_entity_poly.pdbx_strand_id
1 'polypeptide(L)'
;MTTVKYSLEEFTHDMESLLKSQPGNQQIFDKGTVWLERLISNPDSIPAEFRLPLGVGPRPNHASRLLYQGESGLQVTAVVWGAGEHLGPHDHQTWGMIGILENSLTETRYRRVDDRDVDGYAKLEKDRSATFKPG
;
A
#
# COMPACT_ATOMS: atom_id res chain seq x y z
N MET A 1 -27.35 -16.56 2.82
CA MET A 1 -26.15 -16.71 3.68
C MET A 1 -25.44 -15.37 3.67
N THR A 2 -25.32 -14.69 4.80
CA THR A 2 -24.47 -13.50 4.92
C THR A 2 -23.03 -13.97 4.88
N THR A 3 -22.34 -13.71 3.77
CA THR A 3 -20.91 -14.00 3.65
C THR A 3 -20.17 -13.16 4.69
N VAL A 4 -19.48 -13.80 5.63
CA VAL A 4 -18.59 -13.10 6.56
C VAL A 4 -17.47 -12.50 5.71
N LYS A 5 -17.36 -11.17 5.69
CA LYS A 5 -16.34 -10.45 4.93
C LYS A 5 -15.06 -10.35 5.77
N TYR A 6 -13.90 -10.49 5.13
CA TYR A 6 -12.61 -10.40 5.81
C TYR A 6 -12.37 -8.95 6.30
N SER A 7 -12.05 -8.79 7.57
CA SER A 7 -11.92 -7.47 8.22
C SER A 7 -10.46 -7.01 8.37
N LEU A 8 -10.27 -5.73 8.69
CA LEU A 8 -8.95 -5.18 8.98
C LEU A 8 -8.35 -5.81 10.25
N GLU A 9 -9.17 -6.13 11.24
CA GLU A 9 -8.74 -6.82 12.46
C GLU A 9 -8.24 -8.23 12.16
N GLU A 10 -8.93 -8.97 11.27
CA GLU A 10 -8.48 -10.30 10.84
C GLU A 10 -7.19 -10.21 10.02
N PHE A 11 -7.09 -9.25 9.10
CA PHE A 11 -5.87 -9.01 8.31
C PHE A 11 -4.66 -8.71 9.19
N THR A 12 -4.81 -7.78 10.13
CA THR A 12 -3.72 -7.38 11.04
C THR A 12 -3.35 -8.52 11.98
N HIS A 13 -4.32 -9.28 12.49
CA HIS A 13 -4.06 -10.48 13.28
C HIS A 13 -3.25 -11.54 12.52
N ASP A 14 -3.67 -11.88 11.30
CA ASP A 14 -3.01 -12.90 10.48
C ASP A 14 -1.59 -12.47 10.09
N MET A 15 -1.40 -11.20 9.71
CA MET A 15 -0.08 -10.64 9.40
C MET A 15 0.84 -10.60 10.63
N GLU A 16 0.36 -10.16 11.79
CA GLU A 16 1.14 -10.17 13.03
C GLU A 16 1.56 -11.58 13.43
N SER A 17 0.63 -12.54 13.34
CA SER A 17 0.91 -13.96 13.60
C SER A 17 1.98 -14.50 12.66
N LEU A 18 1.90 -14.17 11.38
CA LEU A 18 2.91 -14.53 10.39
C LEU A 18 4.27 -13.90 10.74
N LEU A 19 4.31 -12.59 11.00
CA LEU A 19 5.56 -11.88 11.26
C LEU A 19 6.26 -12.32 12.55
N LYS A 20 5.51 -12.75 13.57
CA LYS A 20 6.07 -13.36 14.80
C LYS A 20 6.90 -14.61 14.54
N SER A 21 6.63 -15.34 13.44
CA SER A 21 7.43 -16.49 13.03
C SER A 21 8.74 -16.14 12.32
N GLN A 22 9.03 -14.84 12.16
CA GLN A 22 10.19 -14.30 11.43
C GLN A 22 10.39 -14.92 10.04
N PRO A 23 9.35 -14.89 9.19
CA PRO A 23 9.40 -15.49 7.86
C PRO A 23 10.31 -14.69 6.93
N GLY A 24 10.83 -15.35 5.88
CA GLY A 24 11.46 -14.66 4.76
C GLY A 24 10.44 -13.91 3.89
N ASN A 25 10.88 -12.89 3.15
CA ASN A 25 10.02 -12.04 2.33
C ASN A 25 9.10 -12.80 1.37
N GLN A 26 9.58 -13.90 0.77
CA GLN A 26 8.75 -14.70 -0.13
C GLN A 26 7.47 -15.20 0.55
N GLN A 27 7.60 -15.74 1.77
CA GLN A 27 6.46 -16.25 2.53
C GLN A 27 5.54 -15.11 3.01
N ILE A 28 6.09 -13.93 3.28
CA ILE A 28 5.31 -12.71 3.57
C ILE A 28 4.42 -12.36 2.38
N PHE A 29 4.99 -12.32 1.17
CA PHE A 29 4.22 -11.99 -0.04
C PHE A 29 3.22 -13.10 -0.40
N ASP A 30 3.61 -14.38 -0.34
CA ASP A 30 2.73 -15.50 -0.71
C ASP A 30 1.44 -15.51 0.12
N LYS A 31 1.54 -15.26 1.43
CA LYS A 31 0.38 -15.24 2.33
C LYS A 31 -0.29 -13.87 2.37
N GLY A 32 0.51 -12.82 2.51
CA GLY A 32 0.04 -11.45 2.69
C GLY A 32 -0.73 -10.93 1.49
N THR A 33 -0.34 -11.28 0.26
CA THR A 33 -1.08 -10.87 -0.95
C THR A 33 -2.49 -11.49 -0.97
N VAL A 34 -2.63 -12.76 -0.61
CA VAL A 34 -3.95 -13.42 -0.55
C VAL A 34 -4.85 -12.78 0.51
N TRP A 35 -4.30 -12.45 1.68
CA TRP A 35 -5.06 -11.78 2.73
C TRP A 35 -5.41 -10.33 2.39
N LEU A 36 -4.49 -9.62 1.74
CA LEU A 36 -4.75 -8.25 1.28
C LEU A 36 -5.82 -8.21 0.20
N GLU A 37 -5.81 -9.15 -0.75
CA GLU A 37 -6.85 -9.30 -1.77
C GLU A 37 -8.23 -9.55 -1.13
N ARG A 38 -8.29 -10.42 -0.12
CA ARG A 38 -9.52 -10.67 0.67
C ARG A 38 -10.00 -9.40 1.38
N LEU A 39 -9.08 -8.61 1.93
CA LEU A 39 -9.40 -7.36 2.64
C LEU A 39 -10.00 -6.34 1.67
N ILE A 40 -9.32 -6.05 0.55
CA ILE A 40 -9.77 -5.04 -0.41
C ILE A 40 -10.97 -5.48 -1.25
N SER A 41 -11.25 -6.79 -1.33
CA SER A 41 -12.50 -7.31 -1.90
C SER A 41 -13.74 -6.98 -1.06
N ASN A 42 -13.55 -6.47 0.17
CA ASN A 42 -14.59 -5.90 1.00
C ASN A 42 -14.51 -4.37 0.94
N PRO A 43 -15.40 -3.66 0.22
CA PRO A 43 -15.41 -2.20 0.14
C PRO A 43 -15.61 -1.50 1.49
N ASP A 44 -16.16 -2.21 2.47
CA ASP A 44 -16.46 -1.71 3.82
C ASP A 44 -15.35 -2.08 4.83
N SER A 45 -14.25 -2.70 4.38
CA SER A 45 -13.14 -3.13 5.25
C SER A 45 -12.43 -1.96 5.92
N ILE A 46 -12.46 -0.79 5.29
CA ILE A 46 -11.87 0.45 5.80
C ILE A 46 -13.00 1.47 6.07
N PRO A 47 -13.12 1.99 7.31
CA PRO A 47 -14.13 2.99 7.64
C PRO A 47 -14.06 4.22 6.74
N ALA A 48 -15.22 4.79 6.40
CA ALA A 48 -15.34 5.83 5.38
C ALA A 48 -14.51 7.09 5.70
N GLU A 49 -14.36 7.45 6.97
CA GLU A 49 -13.53 8.57 7.43
C GLU A 49 -12.04 8.42 7.05
N PHE A 50 -11.57 7.18 6.89
CA PHE A 50 -10.20 6.90 6.44
C PHE A 50 -10.06 6.84 4.91
N ARG A 51 -11.16 6.99 4.16
CA ARG A 51 -11.19 6.96 2.69
C ARG A 51 -11.34 8.35 2.07
N LEU A 52 -11.23 9.40 2.88
CA LEU A 52 -11.35 10.79 2.43
C LEU A 52 -9.98 11.47 2.29
N PRO A 53 -9.79 12.37 1.31
CA PRO A 53 -8.60 13.22 1.22
C PRO A 53 -8.51 14.17 2.42
N LEU A 54 -7.33 14.75 2.68
CA LEU A 54 -7.13 15.66 3.84
C LEU A 54 -7.78 17.04 3.65
N GLY A 55 -8.14 17.44 2.43
CA GLY A 55 -8.75 18.73 2.15
C GLY A 55 -9.68 18.71 0.94
N VAL A 56 -10.68 19.60 0.97
CA VAL A 56 -11.64 19.87 -0.11
C VAL A 56 -11.30 21.22 -0.74
N GLY A 57 -10.41 21.21 -1.73
CA GLY A 57 -10.01 22.40 -2.48
C GLY A 57 -9.67 22.03 -3.93
N PRO A 58 -9.33 23.01 -4.79
CA PRO A 58 -9.00 22.77 -6.21
C PRO A 58 -7.78 21.85 -6.40
N ARG A 59 -7.02 21.61 -5.34
CA ARG A 59 -6.04 20.54 -5.22
C ARG A 59 -6.41 19.75 -3.97
N PRO A 60 -7.06 18.57 -4.10
CA PRO A 60 -7.15 17.64 -2.97
C PRO A 60 -5.71 17.36 -2.52
N ASN A 61 -5.49 17.25 -1.21
CA ASN A 61 -4.20 16.82 -0.67
C ASN A 61 -4.27 15.32 -0.39
N HIS A 62 -3.26 14.59 -0.83
CA HIS A 62 -3.09 13.17 -0.51
C HIS A 62 -3.24 12.95 1.00
N ALA A 63 -4.00 11.92 1.37
CA ALA A 63 -4.09 11.49 2.76
C ALA A 63 -3.28 10.21 2.94
N SER A 64 -2.44 10.18 3.97
CA SER A 64 -1.84 8.97 4.49
C SER A 64 -2.37 8.78 5.91
N ARG A 65 -3.21 7.78 6.12
CA ARG A 65 -3.90 7.55 7.38
C ARG A 65 -3.48 6.22 7.98
N LEU A 66 -2.75 6.28 9.09
CA LEU A 66 -2.34 5.10 9.84
C LEU A 66 -3.59 4.40 10.40
N LEU A 67 -3.79 3.15 10.02
CA LEU A 67 -4.89 2.30 10.48
C LEU A 67 -4.43 1.34 11.57
N TYR A 68 -3.18 0.87 11.48
CA TYR A 68 -2.61 -0.10 12.41
C TYR A 68 -1.10 0.07 12.51
N GLN A 69 -0.57 -0.04 13.73
CA GLN A 69 0.85 -0.13 14.05
C GLN A 69 1.03 -1.29 15.02
N GLY A 70 1.69 -2.35 14.59
CA GLY A 70 1.96 -3.53 15.40
C GLY A 70 3.35 -3.54 16.03
N GLU A 71 3.53 -4.38 17.05
CA GLU A 71 4.82 -4.62 17.70
C GLU A 71 5.82 -5.34 16.79
N SER A 72 5.34 -6.10 15.80
CA SER A 72 6.17 -6.72 14.77
C SER A 72 6.87 -5.70 13.83
N GLY A 73 6.48 -4.42 13.91
CA GLY A 73 6.87 -3.37 12.97
C GLY A 73 5.90 -3.23 11.79
N LEU A 74 4.86 -4.07 11.68
CA LEU A 74 3.81 -3.92 10.67
C LEU A 74 3.12 -2.56 10.78
N GLN A 75 3.00 -1.89 9.64
CA GLN A 75 2.15 -0.71 9.47
C GLN A 75 1.12 -0.96 8.38
N VAL A 76 -0.13 -0.59 8.65
CA VAL A 76 -1.19 -0.58 7.64
C VAL A 76 -1.72 0.83 7.53
N THR A 77 -1.75 1.35 6.30
CA THR A 77 -2.07 2.74 6.00
C THR A 77 -3.07 2.80 4.86
N ALA A 78 -4.13 3.60 5.01
CA ALA A 78 -4.98 4.00 3.89
C ALA A 78 -4.35 5.21 3.20
N VAL A 79 -4.04 5.06 1.91
CA VAL A 79 -3.54 6.15 1.07
C VAL A 79 -4.66 6.60 0.14
N VAL A 80 -5.06 7.87 0.26
CA VAL A 80 -6.13 8.47 -0.54
C VAL A 80 -5.52 9.50 -1.49
N TRP A 81 -5.66 9.26 -2.79
CA TRP A 81 -5.21 10.16 -3.84
C TRP A 81 -6.37 11.00 -4.36
N GLY A 82 -6.15 12.31 -4.45
CA GLY A 82 -6.98 13.22 -5.22
C GLY A 82 -6.86 12.98 -6.72
N ALA A 83 -7.85 13.48 -7.47
CA ALA A 83 -7.83 13.38 -8.94
C ALA A 83 -6.59 14.08 -9.52
N GLY A 84 -5.76 13.33 -10.24
CA GLY A 84 -4.52 13.82 -10.86
C GLY A 84 -3.34 13.99 -9.91
N GLU A 85 -3.50 13.71 -8.61
CA GLU A 85 -2.37 13.68 -7.69
C GLU A 85 -1.40 12.53 -8.04
N HIS A 86 -0.12 12.77 -7.77
CA HIS A 86 0.94 11.80 -7.93
C HIS A 86 2.09 12.13 -6.98
N LEU A 87 2.96 11.15 -6.74
CA LEU A 87 4.21 11.32 -6.03
C LEU A 87 5.37 10.98 -6.96
N GLY A 88 6.48 11.71 -6.80
CA GLY A 88 7.71 11.44 -7.55
C GLY A 88 8.34 10.08 -7.19
N PRO A 89 9.35 9.64 -7.95
CA PRO A 89 10.08 8.41 -7.65
C PRO A 89 10.67 8.43 -6.23
N HIS A 90 10.52 7.33 -5.50
CA HIS A 90 11.05 7.12 -4.15
C HIS A 90 11.26 5.61 -3.92
N ASP A 91 12.03 5.26 -2.89
CA ASP A 91 12.14 3.89 -2.38
C ASP A 91 11.44 3.76 -1.02
N HIS A 92 11.32 2.52 -0.54
CA HIS A 92 10.64 2.21 0.73
C HIS A 92 11.59 1.72 1.81
N GLN A 93 12.77 1.21 1.43
CA GLN A 93 13.79 0.60 2.32
C GLN A 93 13.29 -0.60 3.16
N THR A 94 12.02 -0.99 3.00
CA THR A 94 11.36 -2.14 3.59
C THR A 94 10.56 -2.88 2.51
N TRP A 95 10.01 -4.05 2.83
CA TRP A 95 8.99 -4.67 1.98
C TRP A 95 7.67 -3.91 2.10
N GLY A 96 6.85 -3.94 1.06
CA GLY A 96 5.52 -3.32 1.06
C GLY A 96 4.58 -4.00 0.08
N MET A 97 3.29 -4.00 0.42
CA MET A 97 2.21 -4.50 -0.43
C MET A 97 1.15 -3.41 -0.58
N ILE A 98 0.67 -3.20 -1.80
CA ILE A 98 -0.35 -2.20 -2.12
C ILE A 98 -1.56 -2.94 -2.68
N GLY A 99 -2.72 -2.75 -2.05
CA GLY A 99 -4.01 -3.22 -2.53
C GLY A 99 -4.86 -2.02 -2.94
N ILE A 100 -5.54 -2.13 -4.09
CA ILE A 100 -6.42 -1.06 -4.58
C ILE A 100 -7.84 -1.32 -4.09
N LEU A 101 -8.36 -0.42 -3.26
CA LEU A 101 -9.72 -0.53 -2.73
C LEU A 101 -10.75 0.12 -3.67
N GLU A 102 -10.45 1.30 -4.20
CA GLU A 102 -11.35 2.08 -5.07
C GLU A 102 -10.58 2.71 -6.23
N ASN A 103 -11.27 2.94 -7.36
CA ASN A 103 -10.74 3.56 -8.58
C ASN A 103 -9.54 2.81 -9.20
N SER A 104 -8.47 3.52 -9.54
CA SER A 104 -7.28 2.92 -10.16
C SER A 104 -6.04 3.71 -9.81
N LEU A 105 -4.91 3.02 -9.70
CA LEU A 105 -3.59 3.61 -9.48
C LEU A 105 -2.68 3.27 -10.66
N THR A 106 -1.96 4.25 -11.19
CA THR A 106 -0.88 3.98 -12.15
C THR A 106 0.46 4.03 -11.43
N GLU A 107 1.16 2.90 -11.41
CA GLU A 107 2.52 2.80 -10.92
C GLU A 107 3.49 2.99 -12.09
N THR A 108 4.57 3.75 -11.87
CA THR A 108 5.75 3.73 -12.75
C THR A 108 6.95 3.30 -11.94
N ARG A 109 7.59 2.21 -12.37
CA ARG A 109 8.82 1.72 -11.76
C ARG A 109 10.03 2.24 -12.51
N TYR A 110 11.05 2.56 -11.74
CA TYR A 110 12.31 3.07 -12.22
C TYR A 110 13.45 2.15 -11.78
N ARG A 111 14.49 2.09 -12.60
CA ARG A 111 15.77 1.47 -12.26
C ARG A 111 16.81 2.57 -12.10
N ARG A 112 17.59 2.51 -11.02
CA ARG A 112 18.74 3.39 -10.81
C ARG A 112 19.91 2.97 -11.71
N VAL A 113 20.53 3.93 -12.40
CA VAL A 113 21.56 3.67 -13.43
C VAL A 113 22.86 4.47 -13.26
N ASP A 114 22.99 5.25 -12.19
CA ASP A 114 24.24 5.89 -11.77
C ASP A 114 25.10 4.99 -10.86
N ASP A 115 26.34 5.43 -10.65
CA ASP A 115 27.36 4.82 -9.78
C ASP A 115 27.08 4.98 -8.28
N ARG A 116 26.15 5.88 -7.91
CA ARG A 116 25.77 6.25 -6.53
C ARG A 116 26.80 7.09 -5.79
N ASP A 117 27.70 7.76 -6.50
CA ASP A 117 28.78 8.56 -5.89
C ASP A 117 28.33 9.93 -5.38
N VAL A 118 27.13 10.38 -5.76
CA VAL A 118 26.57 11.68 -5.34
C VAL A 118 25.41 11.45 -4.35
N ASP A 119 25.60 11.90 -3.12
CA ASP A 119 24.57 11.84 -2.08
C ASP A 119 23.33 12.70 -2.46
N GLY A 120 22.15 12.19 -2.15
CA GLY A 120 20.87 12.84 -2.49
C GLY A 120 20.54 12.90 -4.00
N TYR A 121 21.36 12.31 -4.87
CA TYR A 121 21.13 12.25 -6.32
C TYR A 121 20.93 10.82 -6.79
N ALA A 122 20.08 10.63 -7.80
CA ALA A 122 19.96 9.38 -8.53
C ALA A 122 19.64 9.65 -10.00
N LYS A 123 20.32 8.93 -10.90
CA LYS A 123 19.93 8.88 -12.31
C LYS A 123 19.00 7.68 -12.48
N LEU A 124 17.78 7.95 -12.94
CA LEU A 124 16.73 6.94 -13.07
C LEU A 124 16.36 6.72 -14.54
N GLU A 125 16.15 5.46 -14.90
CA GLU A 125 15.51 5.07 -16.16
C GLU A 125 14.14 4.45 -15.86
N LYS A 126 13.12 4.83 -16.64
CA LYS A 126 11.80 4.20 -16.54
C LYS A 126 11.93 2.75 -16.99
N ASP A 127 11.56 1.83 -16.11
CA ASP A 127 11.55 0.39 -16.37
C ASP A 127 10.20 -0.03 -16.94
N ARG A 128 9.12 0.21 -16.19
CA ARG A 128 7.76 -0.15 -16.62
C ARG A 128 6.71 0.74 -15.99
N SER A 129 5.50 0.67 -16.54
CA SER A 129 4.32 1.27 -15.93
C SER A 129 3.13 0.34 -16.05
N ALA A 130 2.30 0.31 -15.02
CA ALA A 130 1.11 -0.51 -14.95
C ALA A 130 -0.02 0.26 -14.25
N THR A 131 -1.25 0.01 -14.68
CA THR A 131 -2.45 0.53 -14.01
C THR A 131 -3.14 -0.61 -13.28
N PHE A 132 -3.33 -0.44 -11.98
CA PHE A 132 -4.01 -1.36 -11.08
C PHE A 132 -5.43 -0.88 -10.82
N LYS A 133 -6.37 -1.81 -10.77
CA LYS A 133 -7.81 -1.60 -10.51
C LYS A 133 -8.18 -2.28 -9.19
N PRO A 134 -9.40 -2.10 -8.66
CA PRO A 134 -9.77 -2.69 -7.38
C PRO A 134 -9.82 -4.22 -7.46
N GLY A 135 -9.44 -4.86 -6.35
CA GLY A 135 -9.16 -6.31 -6.29
C GLY A 135 -7.78 -6.66 -6.83
#